data_AF-A0A3N5STT9-F1
#
_entry.id   AF-A0A3N5STT9-F1
#
_cell.length_a   1.000
_cell.length_b   1.000
_cell.length_c   1.000
_cell.angle_alpha   90.00
_cell.angle_beta   90.00
_cell.angle_gamma   90.00
#
_symmetry.space_group_name_H-M   'P 1'
#
loop_
_entity.id
_entity.type
_entity.pdbx_description
1 polymer ?
#
loop_
_entity_poly.entity_id
_entity_poly.type
_entity_poly.pdbx_seq_one_letter_code
_entity_poly.pdbx_strand_id
1 'polypeptide(L)'
;MKISIGAADEDSGVSEELPGNAAALRRSHVVEDSPLNSIRVRQTSTGQTLSYAIVYDEAPDNAQPEIGINTTTGALTFTTLTGFAPVAADTIVASYQVPAANSKKVELVYGAAKETYTIADASHLAEQVNSRSGLVFADEDDETAFFNTLPDDTNGSKLFGTGLEGNSAGADGEAASANDYKNSLALLENEIVNIILLAGQHASNAQMVSALLGHINTTSEIRRERIALIGSNGTDDLNVIAGHPLNHERLIFVAPGIRVSPQAKLPGAYTAAAVAGLISSLPVQTSPTNKPLNIPGLSAVFSSSQLEKLVTQRVLAVEKRDGYRVVKGITTATNSAWHQITTRRIVDYAIYGVRSASNPYIGKLNNERVRSALKATIDAFLTRMVDSEALVSYELEVSATRAQEIAGECIVNMTIRPTFSIDFIVVTMYLG
;
A
#
# COMPACT_ATOMS: atom_id res chain seq x y z
N MET A 1 17.31 -2.63 3.92
CA MET A 1 17.98 -3.57 4.85
C MET A 1 19.33 -3.95 4.28
N LYS A 2 20.35 -4.17 5.12
CA LYS A 2 21.68 -4.64 4.69
C LYS A 2 22.04 -5.96 5.36
N ILE A 3 22.80 -6.80 4.64
CA ILE A 3 23.32 -8.08 5.10
C ILE A 3 24.85 -8.12 4.92
N SER A 4 25.54 -8.76 5.86
CA SER A 4 26.97 -9.07 5.77
C SER A 4 27.19 -10.52 6.20
N ILE A 5 27.83 -11.32 5.35
CA ILE A 5 28.23 -12.70 5.65
C ILE A 5 29.75 -12.76 5.53
N GLY A 6 30.40 -13.32 6.54
CA GLY A 6 31.85 -13.46 6.61
C GLY A 6 32.30 -14.58 7.55
N ALA A 7 33.60 -14.69 7.76
CA ALA A 7 34.19 -15.65 8.70
C ALA A 7 33.63 -15.47 10.13
N ALA A 8 33.41 -16.58 10.82
CA ALA A 8 33.03 -16.55 12.23
C ALA A 8 34.24 -16.21 13.12
N ASP A 9 33.98 -15.40 14.15
CA ASP A 9 34.98 -15.05 15.19
C ASP A 9 34.93 -16.05 16.37
N GLU A 10 33.85 -16.83 16.48
CA GLU A 10 33.54 -17.74 17.58
C GLU A 10 32.93 -19.05 17.04
N ASP A 11 33.01 -20.13 17.82
CA ASP A 11 32.38 -21.41 17.49
C ASP A 11 30.84 -21.30 17.53
N SER A 12 30.14 -21.99 16.64
CA SER A 12 28.68 -21.98 16.62
C SER A 12 28.10 -23.07 17.54
N GLY A 13 27.22 -22.68 18.46
CA GLY A 13 26.50 -23.61 19.32
C GLY A 13 25.25 -24.14 18.61
N VAL A 14 25.19 -25.45 18.40
CA VAL A 14 24.09 -26.15 17.72
C VAL A 14 23.29 -26.94 18.74
N SER A 15 21.97 -26.93 18.60
CA SER A 15 21.06 -27.81 19.35
C SER A 15 20.08 -28.44 18.39
N GLU A 16 20.04 -29.77 18.33
CA GLU A 16 19.20 -30.49 17.37
C GLU A 16 18.56 -31.74 17.97
N GLU A 17 17.42 -32.12 17.39
CA GLU A 17 16.71 -33.36 17.72
C GLU A 17 16.83 -34.35 16.56
N LEU A 18 17.28 -35.56 16.89
CA LEU A 18 17.52 -36.64 15.94
C LEU A 18 16.65 -37.86 16.28
N PRO A 19 16.23 -38.65 15.28
CA PRO A 19 15.55 -39.91 15.54
C PRO A 19 16.50 -40.89 16.24
N GLY A 20 15.98 -41.79 17.08
CA GLY A 20 16.80 -42.69 17.89
C GLY A 20 17.65 -43.69 17.11
N ASN A 21 17.43 -43.83 15.80
CA ASN A 21 18.28 -44.60 14.89
C ASN A 21 19.26 -43.73 14.08
N ALA A 22 19.45 -42.45 14.43
CA ALA A 22 20.41 -41.58 13.77
C ALA A 22 21.84 -42.11 13.95
N ALA A 23 22.54 -42.24 12.83
CA ALA A 23 23.93 -42.71 12.80
C ALA A 23 24.95 -41.56 12.87
N ALA A 24 24.50 -40.31 12.75
CA ALA A 24 25.33 -39.11 12.81
C ALA A 24 24.50 -37.90 13.26
N LEU A 25 25.19 -36.87 13.75
CA LEU A 25 24.66 -35.51 13.86
C LEU A 25 24.31 -34.97 12.47
N ARG A 26 23.36 -34.03 12.35
CA ARG A 26 23.04 -33.42 11.04
C ARG A 26 24.21 -32.57 10.55
N ARG A 27 24.98 -31.99 11.49
CA ARG A 27 26.14 -31.14 11.17
C ARG A 27 27.45 -31.81 11.57
N SER A 28 28.37 -31.88 10.64
CA SER A 28 29.73 -32.39 10.81
C SER A 28 30.61 -31.35 11.51
N HIS A 29 31.80 -31.77 11.93
CA HIS A 29 32.72 -30.95 12.73
C HIS A 29 32.22 -30.62 14.15
N VAL A 30 32.76 -31.33 15.14
CA VAL A 30 32.47 -31.11 16.57
C VAL A 30 33.75 -30.68 17.28
N VAL A 31 33.68 -29.59 18.04
CA VAL A 31 34.78 -29.15 18.90
C VAL A 31 34.97 -30.16 20.03
N GLU A 32 36.16 -30.74 20.17
CA GLU A 32 36.50 -31.65 21.26
C GLU A 32 36.42 -30.96 22.63
N ASP A 33 36.01 -31.71 23.65
CA ASP A 33 36.00 -31.29 25.06
C ASP A 33 35.26 -29.98 25.37
N SER A 34 34.34 -29.55 24.49
CA SER A 34 33.50 -28.39 24.77
C SER A 34 32.54 -28.67 25.93
N PRO A 35 32.41 -27.76 26.92
CA PRO A 35 31.46 -27.90 28.02
C PRO A 35 29.99 -27.83 27.56
N LEU A 36 29.74 -27.42 26.31
CA LEU A 36 28.41 -27.37 25.71
C LEU A 36 28.02 -28.69 25.03
N ASN A 37 28.99 -29.57 24.80
CA ASN A 37 28.74 -30.87 24.19
C ASN A 37 27.98 -31.77 25.16
N SER A 38 26.75 -32.15 24.79
CA SER A 38 25.97 -33.11 25.53
C SER A 38 25.07 -33.90 24.60
N ILE A 39 25.02 -35.21 24.81
CA ILE A 39 24.09 -36.11 24.13
C ILE A 39 23.17 -36.70 25.17
N ARG A 40 21.86 -36.56 24.93
CA ARG A 40 20.82 -37.15 25.76
C ARG A 40 19.86 -37.95 24.91
N VAL A 41 19.41 -39.10 25.42
CA VAL A 41 18.40 -39.92 24.75
C VAL A 41 17.14 -39.91 25.60
N ARG A 42 16.04 -39.45 25.03
CA ARG A 42 14.71 -39.57 25.61
C ARG A 42 14.07 -40.87 25.14
N GLN A 43 13.93 -41.81 26.05
CA GLN A 43 13.33 -43.11 25.77
C GLN A 43 11.79 -43.01 25.72
N THR A 44 11.20 -43.49 24.64
CA THR A 44 9.74 -43.46 24.47
C THR A 44 9.03 -44.53 25.31
N SER A 45 9.70 -45.66 25.55
CA SER A 45 9.15 -46.79 26.31
C SER A 45 9.08 -46.53 27.82
N THR A 46 10.06 -45.81 28.38
CA THR A 46 10.18 -45.56 29.83
C THR A 46 9.91 -44.11 30.23
N GLY A 47 9.96 -43.18 29.27
CA GLY A 47 9.88 -41.74 29.51
C GLY A 47 11.14 -41.14 30.15
N GLN A 48 12.21 -41.92 30.35
CA GLN A 48 13.46 -41.45 30.96
C GLN A 48 14.35 -40.70 29.96
N THR A 49 15.14 -39.77 30.47
CA THR A 49 16.21 -39.09 29.72
C THR A 49 17.57 -39.59 30.20
N LEU A 50 18.24 -40.37 29.37
CA LEU A 50 19.58 -40.87 29.62
C LEU A 50 20.61 -39.83 29.16
N SER A 51 21.67 -39.65 29.93
CA SER A 51 22.82 -38.80 29.56
C SER A 51 24.04 -39.69 29.36
N TYR A 52 24.84 -39.38 28.35
CA TYR A 52 26.01 -40.17 27.96
C TYR A 52 27.28 -39.37 28.20
N ALA A 53 28.33 -40.05 28.64
CA ALA A 53 29.68 -39.52 28.58
C ALA A 53 30.17 -39.61 27.13
N ILE A 54 30.73 -38.51 26.61
CA ILE A 54 31.18 -38.43 25.22
C ILE A 54 32.64 -38.84 25.16
N VAL A 55 32.98 -39.74 24.24
CA VAL A 55 34.35 -40.07 23.86
C VAL A 55 34.55 -39.62 22.41
N TYR A 56 35.63 -38.90 22.14
CA TYR A 56 35.91 -38.33 20.82
C TYR A 56 36.83 -39.24 20.02
N ASP A 57 36.46 -39.48 18.75
CA ASP A 57 37.24 -40.25 17.76
C ASP A 57 37.67 -41.67 18.18
N GLU A 58 37.05 -42.20 19.24
CA GLU A 58 37.24 -43.56 19.74
C GLU A 58 35.88 -44.26 19.90
N ALA A 59 35.92 -45.60 20.01
CA ALA A 59 34.72 -46.39 20.26
C ALA A 59 34.32 -46.27 21.76
N PRO A 60 33.01 -46.23 22.08
CA PRO A 60 32.55 -46.16 23.47
C PRO A 60 32.91 -47.44 24.25
N ASP A 61 33.16 -47.32 25.55
CA ASP A 61 33.24 -48.46 26.45
C ASP A 61 31.85 -49.10 26.59
N ASN A 62 31.73 -50.35 26.13
CA ASN A 62 30.47 -51.11 26.17
C ASN A 62 30.05 -51.51 27.59
N ALA A 63 30.86 -51.24 28.61
CA ALA A 63 30.50 -51.41 30.02
C ALA A 63 29.95 -50.13 30.66
N GLN A 64 30.01 -48.99 29.98
CA GLN A 64 29.64 -47.67 30.52
C GLN A 64 28.58 -46.98 29.64
N PRO A 65 27.83 -46.00 30.19
CA PRO A 65 26.90 -45.18 29.43
C PRO A 65 27.64 -44.12 28.59
N GLU A 66 28.41 -44.59 27.62
CA GLU A 66 29.25 -43.77 26.75
C GLU A 66 28.72 -43.70 25.31
N ILE A 67 29.09 -42.64 24.61
CA ILE A 67 28.86 -42.45 23.18
C ILE A 67 30.15 -41.97 22.50
N GLY A 68 30.54 -42.65 21.43
CA GLY A 68 31.61 -42.22 20.54
C GLY A 68 31.09 -41.19 19.54
N ILE A 69 31.77 -40.05 19.41
CA ILE A 69 31.50 -39.04 18.38
C ILE A 69 32.74 -38.88 17.52
N ASN A 70 32.59 -39.06 16.21
CA ASN A 70 33.65 -38.70 15.28
C ASN A 70 33.65 -37.19 15.05
N THR A 71 34.74 -36.52 15.42
CA THR A 71 34.80 -35.05 15.41
C THR A 71 34.76 -34.48 14.01
N THR A 72 35.17 -35.25 12.99
CA THR A 72 35.17 -34.79 11.60
C THR A 72 33.84 -35.01 10.91
N THR A 73 33.24 -36.19 11.07
CA THR A 73 32.03 -36.60 10.33
C THR A 73 30.74 -36.42 11.13
N GLY A 74 30.81 -36.22 12.45
CA GLY A 74 29.65 -36.21 13.33
C GLY A 74 29.02 -37.59 13.57
N ALA A 75 29.67 -38.68 13.13
CA ALA A 75 29.15 -40.03 13.30
C ALA A 75 29.00 -40.40 14.77
N LEU A 76 27.86 -41.01 15.12
CA LEU A 76 27.49 -41.40 16.47
C LEU A 76 27.60 -42.92 16.64
N THR A 77 28.35 -43.37 17.65
CA THR A 77 28.46 -44.77 18.03
C THR A 77 28.00 -44.93 19.47
N PHE A 78 26.82 -45.51 19.69
CA PHE A 78 26.30 -45.75 21.03
C PHE A 78 26.88 -47.02 21.65
N THR A 79 27.03 -47.01 22.98
CA THR A 79 27.35 -48.21 23.77
C THR A 79 26.34 -49.34 23.53
N THR A 80 26.81 -50.59 23.56
CA THR A 80 25.95 -51.79 23.52
C THR A 80 25.42 -52.21 24.90
N LEU A 81 25.68 -51.41 25.95
CA LEU A 81 25.16 -51.62 27.29
C LEU A 81 23.62 -51.72 27.28
N THR A 82 23.09 -52.76 27.92
CA THR A 82 21.65 -53.06 27.91
C THR A 82 20.86 -51.91 28.54
N GLY A 83 19.87 -51.39 27.81
CA GLY A 83 19.02 -50.27 28.25
C GLY A 83 19.56 -48.88 27.90
N PHE A 84 20.78 -48.78 27.34
CA PHE A 84 21.40 -47.52 26.92
C PHE A 84 21.56 -47.38 25.40
N ALA A 85 21.40 -48.45 24.62
CA ALA A 85 21.32 -48.32 23.16
C ALA A 85 19.95 -47.73 22.75
N PRO A 86 19.90 -46.64 21.97
CA PRO A 86 18.64 -46.04 21.54
C PRO A 86 17.94 -46.94 20.50
N VAL A 87 16.60 -46.93 20.51
CA VAL A 87 15.79 -47.56 19.47
C VAL A 87 15.18 -46.51 18.54
N ALA A 88 14.73 -46.91 17.35
CA ALA A 88 14.18 -45.99 16.35
C ALA A 88 13.02 -45.09 16.84
N ALA A 89 12.30 -45.50 17.89
CA ALA A 89 11.21 -44.74 18.48
C ALA A 89 11.67 -43.68 19.51
N ASP A 90 12.93 -43.68 19.91
CA ASP A 90 13.49 -42.71 20.87
C ASP A 90 13.86 -41.39 20.18
N THR A 91 14.11 -40.35 20.98
CA THR A 91 14.59 -39.05 20.48
C THR A 91 15.95 -38.75 21.09
N ILE A 92 16.95 -38.52 20.24
CA ILE A 92 18.27 -38.04 20.64
C ILE A 92 18.23 -36.51 20.64
N VAL A 93 18.59 -35.90 21.76
CA VAL A 93 18.77 -34.45 21.89
C VAL A 93 20.27 -34.21 21.98
N ALA A 94 20.82 -33.57 20.96
CA ALA A 94 22.23 -33.24 20.87
C ALA A 94 22.42 -31.74 21.02
N SER A 95 23.35 -31.33 21.87
CA SER A 95 23.88 -29.97 21.90
C SER A 95 25.39 -30.05 21.74
N TYR A 96 25.96 -29.29 20.82
CA TYR A 96 27.40 -29.33 20.53
C TYR A 96 27.90 -28.05 19.88
N GLN A 97 29.21 -27.87 19.82
CA GLN A 97 29.83 -26.75 19.12
C GLN A 97 30.47 -27.19 17.80
N VAL A 98 30.25 -26.39 16.76
CA VAL A 98 30.95 -26.49 15.47
C VAL A 98 32.06 -25.44 15.45
N PRO A 99 33.30 -25.80 15.08
CA PRO A 99 34.43 -24.87 15.08
C PRO A 99 34.18 -23.60 14.26
N ALA A 100 34.78 -22.47 14.66
CA ALA A 100 34.70 -21.20 13.94
C ALA A 100 35.18 -21.30 12.48
N ALA A 101 36.16 -22.18 12.21
CA ALA A 101 36.66 -22.46 10.86
C ALA A 101 35.59 -23.08 9.92
N ASN A 102 34.59 -23.73 10.51
CA ASN A 102 33.46 -24.36 9.84
C ASN A 102 32.15 -23.59 10.06
N SER A 103 32.24 -22.35 10.56
CA SER A 103 31.10 -21.51 10.87
C SER A 103 31.19 -20.17 10.12
N LYS A 104 30.05 -19.51 9.94
CA LYS A 104 29.97 -18.16 9.35
C LYS A 104 29.30 -17.19 10.32
N LYS A 105 29.65 -15.92 10.21
CA LYS A 105 28.99 -14.80 10.89
C LYS A 105 28.05 -14.10 9.91
N VAL A 106 26.79 -13.98 10.29
CA VAL A 106 25.76 -13.27 9.53
C VAL A 106 25.30 -12.06 10.33
N GLU A 107 25.39 -10.88 9.73
CA GLU A 107 24.93 -9.63 10.33
C GLU A 107 23.82 -8.99 9.49
N LEU A 108 22.72 -8.66 10.15
CA LEU A 108 21.57 -7.98 9.56
C LEU A 108 21.43 -6.58 10.16
N VAL A 109 21.30 -5.57 9.30
CA VAL A 109 21.18 -4.17 9.72
C VAL A 109 19.99 -3.50 9.04
N TYR A 110 19.09 -2.93 9.85
CA TYR A 110 17.98 -2.10 9.39
C TYR A 110 17.81 -0.87 10.28
N GLY A 111 18.11 0.31 9.73
CA GLY A 111 18.10 1.55 10.51
C GLY A 111 19.12 1.49 11.66
N ALA A 112 18.65 1.56 12.90
CA ALA A 112 19.46 1.43 14.11
C ALA A 112 19.51 0.00 14.68
N ALA A 113 18.67 -0.91 14.19
CA ALA A 113 18.64 -2.30 14.64
C ALA A 113 19.77 -3.09 13.96
N LYS A 114 20.49 -3.88 14.76
CA LYS A 114 21.54 -4.78 14.31
C LYS A 114 21.36 -6.14 14.99
N GLU A 115 21.33 -7.19 14.19
CA GLU A 115 21.29 -8.58 14.64
C GLU A 115 22.51 -9.33 14.11
N THR A 116 23.10 -10.20 14.93
CA THR A 116 24.30 -10.97 14.60
C THR A 116 24.08 -12.43 14.98
N TYR A 117 24.39 -13.31 14.03
CA TYR A 117 24.21 -14.75 14.12
C TYR A 117 25.53 -15.44 13.77
N THR A 118 25.90 -16.47 14.55
CA THR A 118 27.03 -17.35 14.25
C THR A 118 26.45 -18.71 13.90
N ILE A 119 26.62 -19.12 12.64
CA ILE A 119 25.91 -20.24 12.03
C ILE A 119 26.87 -21.35 11.64
N ALA A 120 26.38 -22.58 11.71
CA ALA A 120 27.11 -23.79 11.29
C ALA A 120 26.81 -24.15 9.83
N ASP A 121 25.62 -23.81 9.34
CA ASP A 121 25.14 -23.99 7.98
C ASP A 121 23.91 -23.09 7.73
N ALA A 122 23.34 -23.15 6.53
CA ALA A 122 22.16 -22.37 6.15
C ALA A 122 20.91 -22.74 6.99
N SER A 123 20.67 -24.01 7.29
CA SER A 123 19.54 -24.39 8.17
C SER A 123 19.69 -23.88 9.59
N HIS A 124 20.92 -23.84 10.12
CA HIS A 124 21.17 -23.24 11.42
C HIS A 124 20.89 -21.73 11.41
N LEU A 125 21.12 -21.04 10.29
CA LEU A 125 20.71 -19.65 10.13
C LEU A 125 19.19 -19.51 10.20
N ALA A 126 18.43 -20.35 9.49
CA ALA A 126 16.98 -20.29 9.49
C ALA A 126 16.39 -20.55 10.89
N GLU A 127 16.91 -21.54 11.61
CA GLU A 127 16.55 -21.84 13.00
C GLU A 127 16.81 -20.63 13.94
N GLN A 128 18.00 -20.03 13.87
CA GLN A 128 18.36 -18.88 14.71
C GLN A 128 17.54 -17.63 14.36
N VAL A 129 17.30 -17.38 13.08
CA VAL A 129 16.49 -16.26 12.60
C VAL A 129 15.05 -16.44 13.09
N ASN A 130 14.42 -17.58 12.84
CA ASN A 130 13.01 -17.78 13.20
C ASN A 130 12.75 -17.79 14.71
N SER A 131 13.77 -18.08 15.53
CA SER A 131 13.66 -18.06 16.99
C SER A 131 13.95 -16.69 17.63
N ARG A 132 14.77 -15.84 17.01
CA ARG A 132 15.32 -14.63 17.67
C ARG A 132 15.15 -13.32 16.90
N SER A 133 14.94 -13.37 15.58
CA SER A 133 14.92 -12.20 14.72
C SER A 133 13.65 -11.38 14.87
N GLY A 134 13.79 -10.06 15.00
CA GLY A 134 12.70 -9.09 14.89
C GLY A 134 12.64 -8.42 13.51
N LEU A 135 13.60 -8.71 12.63
CA LEU A 135 13.74 -8.03 11.33
C LEU A 135 13.28 -8.88 10.15
N VAL A 136 13.53 -10.18 10.20
CA VAL A 136 13.27 -11.14 9.11
C VAL A 136 12.80 -12.49 9.62
N PHE A 137 12.12 -13.23 8.74
CA PHE A 137 11.85 -14.65 8.87
C PHE A 137 12.57 -15.40 7.74
N ALA A 138 12.93 -16.65 7.99
CA ALA A 138 13.55 -17.53 7.01
C ALA A 138 12.60 -18.69 6.69
N ASP A 139 12.56 -19.06 5.42
CA ASP A 139 11.81 -20.23 4.94
C ASP A 139 12.75 -21.07 4.06
N GLU A 140 12.69 -22.39 4.20
CA GLU A 140 13.58 -23.33 3.52
C GLU A 140 12.77 -24.34 2.73
N ASP A 141 13.02 -24.42 1.42
CA ASP A 141 12.32 -25.37 0.54
C ASP A 141 12.67 -26.84 0.87
N ASP A 142 13.90 -27.10 1.32
CA ASP A 142 14.40 -28.41 1.76
C ASP A 142 15.52 -28.25 2.80
N GLU A 143 15.16 -28.29 4.07
CA GLU A 143 16.08 -28.20 5.22
C GLU A 143 17.24 -29.22 5.11
N THR A 144 16.96 -30.42 4.59
CA THR A 144 17.97 -31.49 4.55
C THR A 144 19.07 -31.26 3.52
N ALA A 145 18.78 -30.48 2.47
CA ALA A 145 19.74 -30.11 1.44
C ALA A 145 20.76 -29.07 1.93
N PHE A 146 20.47 -28.38 3.04
CA PHE A 146 21.26 -27.26 3.53
C PHE A 146 22.18 -27.61 4.71
N PHE A 147 22.07 -28.80 5.31
CA PHE A 147 23.01 -29.25 6.33
C PHE A 147 24.43 -29.27 5.79
N ASN A 148 25.38 -28.75 6.59
CA ASN A 148 26.80 -28.61 6.23
C ASN A 148 27.09 -27.72 5.01
N THR A 149 26.10 -26.97 4.53
CA THR A 149 26.27 -26.01 3.44
C THR A 149 26.31 -24.60 4.01
N LEU A 150 27.47 -23.95 3.90
CA LEU A 150 27.64 -22.57 4.33
C LEU A 150 27.20 -21.59 3.23
N PRO A 151 26.55 -20.47 3.58
CA PRO A 151 26.26 -19.43 2.61
C PRO A 151 27.54 -18.70 2.16
N ASP A 152 27.51 -18.21 0.92
CA ASP A 152 28.62 -17.46 0.33
C ASP A 152 28.88 -16.13 1.04
N ASP A 153 30.15 -15.70 1.02
CA ASP A 153 30.56 -14.42 1.60
C ASP A 153 30.05 -13.24 0.76
N THR A 154 29.39 -12.28 1.42
CA THR A 154 28.88 -11.07 0.74
C THR A 154 29.97 -10.06 0.40
N ASN A 155 31.23 -10.32 0.81
CA ASN A 155 32.37 -9.42 0.66
C ASN A 155 32.07 -8.01 1.19
N GLY A 156 31.61 -7.95 2.45
CA GLY A 156 31.20 -6.75 3.16
C GLY A 156 29.68 -6.52 3.19
N SER A 157 29.27 -5.35 3.66
CA SER A 157 27.85 -5.02 3.82
C SER A 157 27.18 -4.72 2.47
N LYS A 158 26.19 -5.53 2.08
CA LYS A 158 25.41 -5.40 0.85
C LYS A 158 23.95 -5.14 1.16
N LEU A 159 23.20 -4.59 0.20
CA LEU A 159 21.75 -4.53 0.33
C LEU A 159 21.18 -5.95 0.26
N PHE A 160 20.15 -6.21 1.06
CA PHE A 160 19.46 -7.49 1.05
C PHE A 160 18.92 -7.79 -0.36
N GLY A 161 19.16 -9.00 -0.87
CA GLY A 161 18.78 -9.39 -2.24
C GLY A 161 19.70 -8.90 -3.36
N THR A 162 20.80 -8.19 -3.08
CA THR A 162 21.76 -7.73 -4.13
C THR A 162 23.21 -8.11 -3.84
N GLY A 163 23.46 -8.93 -2.82
CA GLY A 163 24.81 -9.22 -2.31
C GLY A 163 25.53 -10.40 -2.96
N LEU A 164 24.79 -11.31 -3.60
CA LEU A 164 25.30 -12.55 -4.21
C LEU A 164 24.62 -12.79 -5.57
N GLU A 165 25.30 -13.48 -6.47
CA GLU A 165 24.75 -13.86 -7.78
C GLU A 165 23.57 -14.83 -7.61
N GLY A 166 22.49 -14.64 -8.38
CA GLY A 166 21.26 -15.44 -8.25
C GLY A 166 20.26 -14.93 -7.20
N ASN A 167 20.66 -14.05 -6.28
CA ASN A 167 19.72 -13.41 -5.36
C ASN A 167 18.89 -12.34 -6.07
N SER A 168 17.57 -12.44 -5.92
CA SER A 168 16.63 -11.41 -6.34
C SER A 168 16.02 -10.77 -5.10
N ALA A 169 15.95 -9.43 -5.06
CA ALA A 169 15.15 -8.76 -4.05
C ALA A 169 13.67 -9.17 -4.23
N GLY A 170 12.98 -9.47 -3.12
CA GLY A 170 11.54 -9.70 -3.14
C GLY A 170 10.77 -8.47 -3.62
N ALA A 171 9.58 -8.68 -4.19
CA ALA A 171 8.63 -7.60 -4.42
C ALA A 171 8.06 -7.10 -3.08
N ASP A 172 7.53 -5.87 -3.02
CA ASP A 172 6.82 -5.32 -1.85
C ASP A 172 5.44 -6.01 -1.63
N GLY A 173 5.39 -7.34 -1.71
CA GLY A 173 4.18 -8.15 -1.77
C GLY A 173 3.49 -8.14 -3.15
N GLU A 174 2.31 -8.77 -3.20
CA GLU A 174 1.44 -8.75 -4.38
C GLU A 174 0.82 -7.35 -4.58
N ALA A 175 0.86 -6.84 -5.80
CA ALA A 175 0.21 -5.58 -6.13
C ALA A 175 -1.31 -5.71 -5.95
N ALA A 176 -1.95 -4.67 -5.40
CA ALA A 176 -3.41 -4.63 -5.26
C ALA A 176 -4.09 -4.89 -6.60
N SER A 177 -4.97 -5.89 -6.63
CA SER A 177 -5.72 -6.26 -7.82
C SER A 177 -6.83 -5.27 -8.12
N ALA A 178 -7.42 -5.38 -9.31
CA ALA A 178 -8.57 -4.55 -9.64
C ALA A 178 -9.79 -4.80 -8.74
N ASN A 179 -9.94 -6.01 -8.23
CA ASN A 179 -10.97 -6.34 -7.27
C ASN A 179 -10.73 -5.67 -5.91
N ASP A 180 -9.49 -5.54 -5.47
CA ASP A 180 -9.17 -4.88 -4.19
C ASP A 180 -9.54 -3.39 -4.24
N TYR A 181 -9.29 -2.72 -5.37
CA TYR A 181 -9.76 -1.35 -5.59
C TYR A 181 -11.28 -1.26 -5.65
N LYS A 182 -11.96 -2.20 -6.30
CA LYS A 182 -13.43 -2.22 -6.33
C LYS A 182 -14.03 -2.44 -4.94
N ASN A 183 -13.48 -3.38 -4.17
CA ASN A 183 -13.93 -3.69 -2.81
C ASN A 183 -13.69 -2.52 -1.87
N SER A 184 -12.54 -1.86 -1.96
CA SER A 184 -12.24 -0.66 -1.14
C SER A 184 -13.12 0.54 -1.51
N LEU A 185 -13.43 0.74 -2.80
CA LEU A 185 -14.41 1.75 -3.22
C LEU A 185 -15.79 1.46 -2.62
N ALA A 186 -16.24 0.21 -2.63
CA ALA A 186 -17.52 -0.19 -2.05
C ALA A 186 -17.62 0.15 -0.55
N LEU A 187 -16.54 0.01 0.22
CA LEU A 187 -16.50 0.41 1.63
C LEU A 187 -16.74 1.92 1.83
N LEU A 188 -16.37 2.75 0.84
CA LEU A 188 -16.54 4.21 0.89
C LEU A 188 -17.91 4.68 0.37
N GLU A 189 -18.78 3.78 -0.09
CA GLU A 189 -20.10 4.17 -0.62
C GLU A 189 -20.94 4.86 0.44
N ASN A 190 -20.95 4.34 1.68
CA ASN A 190 -21.75 4.86 2.79
C ASN A 190 -21.09 5.99 3.58
N GLU A 191 -19.83 6.32 3.27
CA GLU A 191 -19.10 7.39 3.93
C GLU A 191 -19.41 8.77 3.32
N ILE A 192 -19.17 9.84 4.08
CA ILE A 192 -19.31 11.21 3.59
C ILE A 192 -17.99 11.60 2.92
N VAL A 193 -17.93 11.40 1.60
CA VAL A 193 -16.75 11.66 0.78
C VAL A 193 -17.13 12.54 -0.40
N ASN A 194 -16.48 13.70 -0.55
CA ASN A 194 -16.73 14.65 -1.65
C ASN A 194 -15.81 14.41 -2.85
N ILE A 195 -14.57 13.99 -2.59
CA ILE A 195 -13.51 13.83 -3.59
C ILE A 195 -12.92 12.44 -3.44
N ILE A 196 -12.76 11.73 -4.55
CA ILE A 196 -12.22 10.38 -4.58
C ILE A 196 -11.17 10.24 -5.68
N LEU A 197 -10.15 9.42 -5.43
CA LEU A 197 -9.15 9.10 -6.42
C LEU A 197 -8.59 7.70 -6.17
N LEU A 198 -8.03 7.10 -7.21
CA LEU A 198 -7.26 5.86 -7.10
C LEU A 198 -5.76 6.24 -7.13
N ALA A 199 -5.17 6.41 -5.95
CA ALA A 199 -3.78 6.85 -5.84
C ALA A 199 -2.84 5.84 -6.51
N GLY A 200 -1.90 6.34 -7.31
CA GLY A 200 -0.96 5.52 -8.10
C GLY A 200 -1.55 4.88 -9.35
N GLN A 201 -2.88 4.85 -9.51
CA GLN A 201 -3.55 4.27 -10.68
C GLN A 201 -3.82 5.32 -11.76
N HIS A 202 -3.67 4.91 -13.01
CA HIS A 202 -3.73 5.81 -14.17
C HIS A 202 -4.82 5.45 -15.17
N ALA A 203 -5.24 6.42 -15.97
CA ALA A 203 -6.34 6.30 -16.92
C ALA A 203 -6.15 5.24 -18.01
N SER A 204 -4.92 4.81 -18.29
CA SER A 204 -4.68 3.72 -19.26
C SER A 204 -5.04 2.33 -18.73
N ASN A 205 -5.29 2.18 -17.42
CA ASN A 205 -5.79 0.93 -16.86
C ASN A 205 -7.33 0.96 -16.92
N ALA A 206 -7.89 0.30 -17.93
CA ALA A 206 -9.33 0.29 -18.19
C ALA A 206 -10.15 -0.27 -17.01
N GLN A 207 -9.59 -1.24 -16.26
CA GLN A 207 -10.27 -1.80 -15.08
C GLN A 207 -10.38 -0.77 -13.96
N MET A 208 -9.34 0.05 -13.76
CA MET A 208 -9.35 1.12 -12.75
C MET A 208 -10.31 2.25 -13.12
N VAL A 209 -10.32 2.64 -14.39
CA VAL A 209 -11.30 3.60 -14.91
C VAL A 209 -12.71 3.08 -14.73
N SER A 210 -12.97 1.82 -15.08
CA SER A 210 -14.29 1.20 -14.93
C SER A 210 -14.73 1.12 -13.48
N ALA A 211 -13.86 0.74 -12.55
CA ALA A 211 -14.14 0.71 -11.12
C ALA A 211 -14.49 2.12 -10.59
N LEU A 212 -13.70 3.13 -10.95
CA LEU A 212 -13.93 4.51 -10.53
C LEU A 212 -15.22 5.10 -11.11
N LEU A 213 -15.50 4.86 -12.39
CA LEU A 213 -16.73 5.29 -13.05
C LEU A 213 -17.97 4.57 -12.48
N GLY A 214 -17.87 3.27 -12.22
CA GLY A 214 -18.93 2.50 -11.55
C GLY A 214 -19.25 3.10 -10.19
N HIS A 215 -18.22 3.38 -9.38
CA HIS A 215 -18.38 3.97 -8.06
C HIS A 215 -19.08 5.33 -8.07
N ILE A 216 -18.66 6.25 -8.96
CA ILE A 216 -19.31 7.58 -9.01
C ILE A 216 -20.75 7.52 -9.53
N ASN A 217 -21.10 6.54 -10.37
CA ASN A 217 -22.48 6.34 -10.81
C ASN A 217 -23.34 5.81 -9.66
N THR A 218 -22.93 4.72 -9.02
CA THR A 218 -23.64 4.13 -7.87
C THR A 218 -23.81 5.16 -6.75
N THR A 219 -22.75 5.90 -6.42
CA THR A 219 -22.80 6.90 -5.34
C THR A 219 -23.70 8.09 -5.67
N SER A 220 -23.86 8.43 -6.94
CA SER A 220 -24.82 9.46 -7.36
C SER A 220 -26.27 8.98 -7.18
N GLU A 221 -26.56 7.69 -7.40
CA GLU A 221 -27.88 7.10 -7.19
C GLU A 221 -28.27 7.03 -5.70
N ILE A 222 -27.32 6.72 -4.82
CA ILE A 222 -27.53 6.68 -3.36
C ILE A 222 -27.39 8.05 -2.69
N ARG A 223 -27.50 9.15 -3.44
CA ARG A 223 -27.51 10.53 -2.91
C ARG A 223 -26.20 10.94 -2.20
N ARG A 224 -25.07 10.41 -2.67
CA ARG A 224 -23.70 10.67 -2.17
C ARG A 224 -22.77 11.08 -3.30
N GLU A 225 -23.18 12.14 -3.98
CA GLU A 225 -22.48 12.80 -5.07
C GLU A 225 -21.02 13.10 -4.69
N ARG A 226 -20.10 12.65 -5.53
CA ARG A 226 -18.65 12.89 -5.36
C ARG A 226 -17.98 13.11 -6.71
N ILE A 227 -16.79 13.71 -6.68
CA ILE A 227 -15.96 13.98 -7.86
C ILE A 227 -14.73 13.09 -7.82
N ALA A 228 -14.52 12.34 -8.90
CA ALA A 228 -13.38 11.47 -9.10
C ALA A 228 -12.23 12.19 -9.81
N LEU A 229 -10.99 11.85 -9.43
CA LEU A 229 -9.78 12.25 -10.13
C LEU A 229 -8.99 11.03 -10.59
N ILE A 230 -8.45 11.13 -11.80
CA ILE A 230 -7.52 10.14 -12.35
C ILE A 230 -6.43 10.84 -13.16
N GLY A 231 -5.24 10.28 -13.21
CA GLY A 231 -4.12 10.87 -13.91
C GLY A 231 -3.65 10.09 -15.13
N SER A 232 -2.79 10.70 -15.95
CA SER A 232 -2.14 10.03 -17.09
C SER A 232 -1.19 8.91 -16.63
N ASN A 233 -0.89 7.95 -17.53
CA ASN A 233 -0.05 6.77 -17.27
C ASN A 233 1.46 7.06 -17.22
N GLY A 234 1.87 8.33 -17.16
CA GLY A 234 3.27 8.72 -17.13
C GLY A 234 3.92 8.88 -18.51
N THR A 235 3.17 8.68 -19.60
CA THR A 235 3.59 9.19 -20.92
C THR A 235 3.65 10.72 -20.90
N ASP A 236 4.67 11.26 -21.53
CA ASP A 236 4.84 12.69 -21.79
C ASP A 236 4.36 13.06 -23.22
N ASP A 237 3.85 12.09 -23.99
CA ASP A 237 3.32 12.31 -25.34
C ASP A 237 1.99 13.07 -25.29
N LEU A 238 2.01 14.29 -25.81
CA LEU A 238 0.88 15.18 -25.91
C LEU A 238 -0.34 14.54 -26.59
N ASN A 239 -0.13 13.81 -27.69
CA ASN A 239 -1.23 13.24 -28.47
C ASN A 239 -1.90 12.08 -27.73
N VAL A 240 -1.11 11.29 -26.99
CA VAL A 240 -1.65 10.19 -26.17
C VAL A 240 -2.46 10.75 -25.00
N ILE A 241 -1.95 11.78 -24.32
CA ILE A 241 -2.68 12.43 -23.23
C ILE A 241 -3.97 13.09 -23.75
N ALA A 242 -3.86 13.87 -24.82
CA ALA A 242 -4.99 14.60 -25.40
C ALA A 242 -6.03 13.67 -26.06
N GLY A 243 -5.64 12.46 -26.46
CA GLY A 243 -6.52 11.47 -27.09
C GLY A 243 -7.33 10.60 -26.12
N HIS A 244 -7.46 10.98 -24.85
CA HIS A 244 -8.16 10.15 -23.87
C HIS A 244 -9.66 9.99 -24.21
N PRO A 245 -10.25 8.79 -24.00
CA PRO A 245 -11.68 8.55 -24.28
C PRO A 245 -12.62 8.98 -23.14
N LEU A 246 -12.07 9.41 -21.99
CA LEU A 246 -12.86 9.70 -20.80
C LEU A 246 -13.92 10.79 -21.05
N ASN A 247 -15.14 10.53 -20.60
CA ASN A 247 -16.25 11.48 -20.66
C ASN A 247 -17.18 11.30 -19.47
N HIS A 248 -17.03 12.15 -18.45
CA HIS A 248 -17.93 12.16 -17.31
C HIS A 248 -17.95 13.53 -16.62
N GLU A 249 -19.13 13.99 -16.21
CA GLU A 249 -19.30 15.27 -15.49
C GLU A 249 -18.64 15.31 -14.10
N ARG A 250 -18.37 14.14 -13.52
CA ARG A 250 -17.75 13.96 -12.21
C ARG A 250 -16.36 13.36 -12.26
N LEU A 251 -15.71 13.32 -13.42
CA LEU A 251 -14.34 12.82 -13.55
C LEU A 251 -13.42 13.92 -14.05
N ILE A 252 -12.31 14.12 -13.35
CA ILE A 252 -11.22 15.03 -13.73
C ILE A 252 -10.03 14.19 -14.16
N PHE A 253 -9.50 14.49 -15.35
CA PHE A 253 -8.30 13.85 -15.87
C PHE A 253 -7.11 14.81 -15.79
N VAL A 254 -6.05 14.40 -15.09
CA VAL A 254 -4.90 15.27 -14.77
C VAL A 254 -3.63 14.82 -15.49
N ALA A 255 -2.91 15.79 -16.06
CA ALA A 255 -1.61 15.61 -16.69
C ALA A 255 -0.74 16.88 -16.54
N PRO A 256 0.60 16.81 -16.69
CA PRO A 256 1.43 15.61 -16.85
C PRO A 256 1.73 14.91 -15.52
N GLY A 257 2.68 13.98 -15.51
CA GLY A 257 3.24 13.36 -14.30
C GLY A 257 4.10 14.30 -13.46
N ILE A 258 4.53 13.83 -12.30
CA ILE A 258 5.47 14.56 -11.43
C ILE A 258 6.89 14.02 -11.57
N ARG A 259 7.88 14.87 -11.33
CA ARG A 259 9.29 14.51 -11.25
C ARG A 259 9.76 14.70 -9.81
N VAL A 260 10.12 13.61 -9.14
CA VAL A 260 10.54 13.62 -7.73
C VAL A 260 12.05 13.82 -7.61
N SER A 261 12.82 13.23 -8.52
CA SER A 261 14.26 13.44 -8.62
C SER A 261 14.66 13.53 -10.10
N PRO A 262 15.89 13.92 -10.45
CA PRO A 262 16.33 13.99 -11.85
C PRO A 262 16.13 12.65 -12.59
N GLN A 263 16.22 11.52 -11.88
CA GLN A 263 16.12 10.16 -12.40
C GLN A 263 14.73 9.52 -12.21
N ALA A 264 13.90 10.02 -11.27
CA ALA A 264 12.60 9.43 -10.95
C ALA A 264 11.43 10.29 -11.47
N LYS A 265 10.75 9.78 -12.49
CA LYS A 265 9.45 10.29 -12.97
C LYS A 265 8.33 9.41 -12.44
N LEU A 266 7.26 10.03 -11.97
CA LEU A 266 6.05 9.34 -11.56
C LEU A 266 4.88 9.70 -12.50
N PRO A 267 3.92 8.77 -12.70
CA PRO A 267 2.74 9.01 -13.52
C PRO A 267 1.90 10.23 -13.10
N GLY A 268 1.03 10.67 -14.02
CA GLY A 268 0.02 11.72 -13.77
C GLY A 268 -0.93 11.38 -12.63
N ALA A 269 -1.05 10.11 -12.25
CA ALA A 269 -1.81 9.67 -11.08
C ALA A 269 -1.40 10.40 -9.79
N TYR A 270 -0.11 10.69 -9.62
CA TYR A 270 0.40 11.41 -8.47
C TYR A 270 0.12 12.91 -8.56
N THR A 271 0.15 13.48 -9.77
CA THR A 271 -0.32 14.85 -10.00
C THR A 271 -1.82 14.98 -9.68
N ALA A 272 -2.61 13.97 -10.03
CA ALA A 272 -4.04 13.92 -9.70
C ALA A 272 -4.28 13.94 -8.18
N ALA A 273 -3.45 13.23 -7.40
CA ALA A 273 -3.51 13.27 -5.94
C ALA A 273 -3.20 14.68 -5.39
N ALA A 274 -2.17 15.36 -5.92
CA ALA A 274 -1.87 16.73 -5.54
C ALA A 274 -3.01 17.70 -5.89
N VAL A 275 -3.59 17.57 -7.09
CA VAL A 275 -4.75 18.37 -7.51
C VAL A 275 -5.99 18.07 -6.65
N ALA A 276 -6.21 16.83 -6.24
CA ALA A 276 -7.29 16.48 -5.32
C ALA A 276 -7.12 17.18 -3.97
N GLY A 277 -5.90 17.25 -3.43
CA GLY A 277 -5.58 18.01 -2.24
C GLY A 277 -5.87 19.50 -2.41
N LEU A 278 -5.46 20.09 -3.54
CA LEU A 278 -5.76 21.48 -3.88
C LEU A 278 -7.28 21.73 -3.92
N ILE A 279 -8.04 20.94 -4.68
CA ILE A 279 -9.50 21.14 -4.80
C ILE A 279 -10.20 20.96 -3.45
N SER A 280 -9.75 20.00 -2.63
CA SER A 280 -10.27 19.78 -1.28
C SER A 280 -10.09 21.00 -0.37
N SER A 281 -9.00 21.76 -0.55
CA SER A 281 -8.71 22.96 0.27
C SER A 281 -9.48 24.21 -0.14
N LEU A 282 -10.08 24.22 -1.33
CA LEU A 282 -10.75 25.40 -1.87
C LEU A 282 -12.23 25.43 -1.47
N PRO A 283 -12.83 26.61 -1.24
CA PRO A 283 -14.28 26.75 -1.19
C PRO A 283 -14.96 26.26 -2.48
N VAL A 284 -16.24 25.88 -2.42
CA VAL A 284 -16.97 25.24 -3.54
C VAL A 284 -17.02 26.12 -4.80
N GLN A 285 -17.11 27.43 -4.61
CA GLN A 285 -17.18 28.46 -5.65
C GLN A 285 -15.80 28.89 -6.17
N THR A 286 -14.72 28.52 -5.48
CA THR A 286 -13.36 28.90 -5.92
C THR A 286 -12.83 27.91 -6.95
N SER A 287 -12.49 28.41 -8.13
CA SER A 287 -11.87 27.60 -9.17
C SER A 287 -10.41 27.27 -8.87
N PRO A 288 -9.95 26.04 -9.19
CA PRO A 288 -8.53 25.71 -9.15
C PRO A 288 -7.74 26.36 -10.29
N THR A 289 -8.38 26.98 -11.29
CA THR A 289 -7.71 27.72 -12.37
C THR A 289 -6.70 28.73 -11.81
N ASN A 290 -5.47 28.70 -12.35
CA ASN A 290 -4.36 29.57 -11.98
C ASN A 290 -3.92 29.49 -10.50
N LYS A 291 -4.35 28.45 -9.75
CA LYS A 291 -3.90 28.25 -8.36
C LYS A 291 -2.57 27.50 -8.33
N PRO A 292 -1.67 27.83 -7.38
CA PRO A 292 -0.40 27.15 -7.22
C PRO A 292 -0.61 25.73 -6.71
N LEU A 293 0.27 24.82 -7.15
CA LEU A 293 0.33 23.44 -6.75
C LEU A 293 1.72 23.14 -6.19
N ASN A 294 1.80 22.64 -4.97
CA ASN A 294 3.07 22.34 -4.32
C ASN A 294 3.55 20.94 -4.72
N ILE A 295 4.35 20.85 -5.77
CA ILE A 295 4.95 19.61 -6.28
C ILE A 295 6.45 19.80 -6.54
N PRO A 296 7.26 18.72 -6.44
CA PRO A 296 8.71 18.80 -6.61
C PRO A 296 9.12 19.15 -8.06
N GLY A 297 8.31 18.75 -9.03
CA GLY A 297 8.58 18.96 -10.46
C GLY A 297 7.53 18.34 -11.36
N LEU A 298 7.55 18.72 -12.64
CA LEU A 298 6.73 18.11 -13.69
C LEU A 298 7.57 17.13 -14.53
N SER A 299 6.95 16.05 -15.00
CA SER A 299 7.60 15.08 -15.91
C SER A 299 7.93 15.71 -17.26
N ALA A 300 7.00 16.51 -17.78
CA ALA A 300 7.10 17.32 -19.00
C ALA A 300 6.65 18.76 -18.76
N VAL A 301 7.25 19.68 -19.51
CA VAL A 301 6.83 21.10 -19.56
C VAL A 301 6.29 21.34 -20.95
N PHE A 302 4.98 21.55 -21.05
CA PHE A 302 4.30 21.82 -22.31
C PHE A 302 4.36 23.30 -22.67
N SER A 303 4.45 23.62 -23.97
CA SER A 303 4.33 24.98 -24.47
C SER A 303 2.87 25.47 -24.44
N SER A 304 2.64 26.78 -24.60
CA SER A 304 1.30 27.36 -24.55
C SER A 304 0.32 26.73 -25.55
N SER A 305 0.75 26.44 -26.79
CA SER A 305 -0.09 25.78 -27.79
C SER A 305 -0.41 24.32 -27.45
N GLN A 306 0.51 23.64 -26.78
CA GLN A 306 0.29 22.28 -26.29
C GLN A 306 -0.69 22.27 -25.10
N LEU A 307 -0.57 23.24 -24.19
CA LEU A 307 -1.51 23.42 -23.08
C LEU A 307 -2.91 23.75 -23.59
N GLU A 308 -3.03 24.61 -24.59
CA GLU A 308 -4.31 24.90 -25.25
C GLU A 308 -4.96 23.64 -25.84
N LYS A 309 -4.16 22.80 -26.51
CA LYS A 309 -4.62 21.50 -27.03
C LYS A 309 -5.13 20.59 -25.91
N LEU A 310 -4.40 20.49 -24.80
CA LEU A 310 -4.79 19.68 -23.65
C LEU A 310 -6.11 20.17 -23.04
N VAL A 311 -6.24 21.48 -22.81
CA VAL A 311 -7.45 22.09 -22.27
C VAL A 311 -8.65 21.86 -23.21
N THR A 312 -8.46 22.04 -24.51
CA THR A 312 -9.50 21.80 -25.53
C THR A 312 -9.95 20.35 -25.54
N GLN A 313 -9.04 19.40 -25.29
CA GLN A 313 -9.35 17.98 -25.19
C GLN A 313 -9.86 17.54 -23.80
N ARG A 314 -10.18 18.49 -22.91
CA ARG A 314 -10.75 18.24 -21.56
C ARG A 314 -9.76 17.61 -20.58
N VAL A 315 -8.48 17.94 -20.72
CA VAL A 315 -7.42 17.58 -19.79
C VAL A 315 -7.13 18.74 -18.84
N LEU A 316 -7.16 18.49 -17.53
CA LEU A 316 -6.64 19.44 -16.54
C LEU A 316 -5.12 19.39 -16.57
N ALA A 317 -4.52 20.38 -17.25
CA ALA A 317 -3.09 20.51 -17.37
C ALA A 317 -2.47 21.32 -16.20
N VAL A 318 -1.28 20.90 -15.76
CA VAL A 318 -0.43 21.66 -14.84
C VAL A 318 0.77 22.21 -15.62
N GLU A 319 1.06 23.49 -15.45
CA GLU A 319 2.16 24.19 -16.11
C GLU A 319 3.21 24.70 -15.12
N LYS A 320 4.39 25.05 -15.63
CA LYS A 320 5.43 25.74 -14.88
C LYS A 320 5.41 27.24 -15.25
N ARG A 321 4.85 28.06 -14.36
CA ARG A 321 4.77 29.53 -14.48
C ARG A 321 4.80 30.13 -13.08
N ASP A 322 5.92 30.73 -12.69
CA ASP A 322 6.18 31.22 -11.32
C ASP A 322 5.84 30.18 -10.23
N GLY A 323 6.43 29.00 -10.39
CA GLY A 323 6.04 27.78 -9.67
C GLY A 323 5.23 26.84 -10.56
N TYR A 324 4.48 25.93 -9.95
CA TYR A 324 3.58 25.01 -10.66
C TYR A 324 2.14 25.43 -10.43
N ARG A 325 1.35 25.52 -11.49
CA ARG A 325 -0.02 26.02 -11.41
C ARG A 325 -0.96 25.21 -12.31
N VAL A 326 -2.22 25.11 -11.91
CA VAL A 326 -3.27 24.53 -12.74
C VAL A 326 -3.62 25.52 -13.86
N VAL A 327 -3.62 25.07 -15.11
CA VAL A 327 -3.96 25.90 -16.27
C VAL A 327 -5.44 26.25 -16.27
N LYS A 328 -6.31 25.22 -16.21
CA LYS A 328 -7.77 25.40 -16.20
C LYS A 328 -8.47 24.29 -15.39
N GLY A 329 -9.38 24.68 -14.51
CA GLY A 329 -10.16 23.78 -13.66
C GLY A 329 -11.34 23.14 -14.37
N ILE A 330 -11.08 22.11 -15.19
CA ILE A 330 -12.10 21.45 -16.02
C ILE A 330 -12.31 19.96 -15.69
N THR A 331 -13.51 19.47 -15.97
CA THR A 331 -13.86 18.05 -15.94
C THR A 331 -13.66 17.42 -17.32
N THR A 332 -13.82 16.10 -17.41
CA THR A 332 -13.82 15.37 -18.68
C THR A 332 -15.16 15.45 -19.43
N ALA A 333 -16.14 16.25 -18.97
CA ALA A 333 -17.44 16.34 -19.61
C ALA A 333 -17.37 16.89 -21.04
N THR A 334 -18.10 16.27 -21.98
CA THR A 334 -18.40 16.87 -23.29
C THR A 334 -19.48 17.94 -23.22
N ASN A 335 -20.39 17.85 -22.24
CA ASN A 335 -21.42 18.86 -22.04
C ASN A 335 -20.80 20.13 -21.45
N SER A 336 -20.90 21.24 -22.18
CA SER A 336 -20.35 22.54 -21.77
C SER A 336 -20.90 23.05 -20.44
N ALA A 337 -22.12 22.67 -20.06
CA ALA A 337 -22.72 23.03 -18.78
C ALA A 337 -21.93 22.48 -17.57
N TRP A 338 -21.28 21.32 -17.74
CA TRP A 338 -20.56 20.61 -16.67
C TRP A 338 -19.04 20.66 -16.84
N HIS A 339 -18.56 21.48 -17.77
CA HIS A 339 -17.14 21.52 -18.12
C HIS A 339 -16.28 22.13 -17.01
N GLN A 340 -16.79 23.12 -16.26
CA GLN A 340 -16.07 23.71 -15.12
C GLN A 340 -16.27 22.90 -13.83
N ILE A 341 -15.17 22.64 -13.11
CA ILE A 341 -15.19 21.93 -11.81
C ILE A 341 -16.05 22.68 -10.79
N THR A 342 -15.98 24.01 -10.77
CA THR A 342 -16.75 24.87 -9.85
C THR A 342 -18.25 24.67 -10.00
N THR A 343 -18.77 24.62 -11.24
CA THR A 343 -20.19 24.38 -11.49
C THR A 343 -20.66 23.08 -10.85
N ARG A 344 -19.92 21.98 -11.06
CA ARG A 344 -20.26 20.68 -10.45
C ARG A 344 -20.23 20.73 -8.92
N ARG A 345 -19.21 21.38 -8.33
CA ARG A 345 -19.06 21.53 -6.87
C ARG A 345 -20.17 22.36 -6.24
N ILE A 346 -20.55 23.47 -6.87
CA ILE A 346 -21.65 24.34 -6.41
C ILE A 346 -22.97 23.56 -6.43
N VAL A 347 -23.27 22.86 -7.52
CA VAL A 347 -24.52 22.10 -7.64
C VAL A 347 -24.56 20.93 -6.65
N ASP A 348 -23.46 20.19 -6.48
CA ASP A 348 -23.40 19.09 -5.49
C ASP A 348 -23.57 19.60 -4.06
N TYR A 349 -22.96 20.75 -3.73
CA TYR A 349 -23.14 21.39 -2.44
C TYR A 349 -24.58 21.85 -2.21
N ALA A 350 -25.24 22.41 -3.24
CA ALA A 350 -26.64 22.79 -3.18
C ALA A 350 -27.55 21.56 -2.95
N ILE A 351 -27.34 20.47 -3.70
CA ILE A 351 -28.09 19.22 -3.55
C ILE A 351 -27.96 18.67 -2.12
N TYR A 352 -26.73 18.58 -1.61
CA TYR A 352 -26.47 18.09 -0.26
C TYR A 352 -27.14 18.99 0.80
N GLY A 353 -26.97 20.31 0.68
CA GLY A 353 -27.52 21.27 1.63
C GLY A 353 -29.04 21.29 1.66
N VAL A 354 -29.71 21.23 0.51
CA VAL A 354 -31.18 21.15 0.44
C VAL A 354 -31.69 19.87 1.07
N ARG A 355 -31.04 18.72 0.81
CA ARG A 355 -31.43 17.45 1.43
C ARG A 355 -31.27 17.52 2.95
N SER A 356 -30.13 18.01 3.43
CA SER A 356 -29.89 18.20 4.86
C SER A 356 -30.91 19.13 5.51
N ALA A 357 -31.29 20.22 4.82
CA ALA A 357 -32.31 21.16 5.27
C ALA A 357 -33.72 20.56 5.30
N SER A 358 -34.00 19.59 4.42
CA SER A 358 -35.31 18.94 4.30
C SER A 358 -35.51 17.81 5.32
N ASN A 359 -34.43 17.13 5.74
CA ASN A 359 -34.51 15.98 6.66
C ASN A 359 -35.34 16.22 7.94
N PRO A 360 -35.25 17.36 8.64
CA PRO A 360 -36.05 17.62 9.85
C PRO A 360 -37.56 17.79 9.62
N TYR A 361 -38.01 17.81 8.36
CA TYR A 361 -39.41 17.97 7.99
C TYR A 361 -40.08 16.65 7.60
N ILE A 362 -39.29 15.58 7.42
CA ILE A 362 -39.81 14.24 7.19
C ILE A 362 -40.62 13.79 8.41
N GLY A 363 -41.87 13.37 8.19
CA GLY A 363 -42.80 12.97 9.26
C GLY A 363 -43.58 14.10 9.93
N LYS A 364 -43.37 15.37 9.54
CA LYS A 364 -44.23 16.49 9.98
C LYS A 364 -45.51 16.56 9.16
N LEU A 365 -46.51 17.28 9.69
CA LEU A 365 -47.78 17.52 9.01
C LEU A 365 -47.56 18.20 7.65
N ASN A 366 -48.12 17.64 6.57
CA ASN A 366 -48.09 18.26 5.24
C ASN A 366 -49.19 19.32 5.11
N ASN A 367 -49.02 20.44 5.81
CA ASN A 367 -49.89 21.61 5.70
C ASN A 367 -49.08 22.85 5.27
N GLU A 368 -49.79 23.91 4.87
CA GLU A 368 -49.18 25.14 4.40
C GLU A 368 -48.13 25.69 5.38
N ARG A 369 -48.44 25.72 6.68
CA ARG A 369 -47.51 26.22 7.71
C ARG A 369 -46.17 25.48 7.72
N VAL A 370 -46.18 24.15 7.66
CA VAL A 370 -44.95 23.34 7.65
C VAL A 370 -44.21 23.47 6.32
N ARG A 371 -44.93 23.55 5.19
CA ARG A 371 -44.33 23.80 3.87
C ARG A 371 -43.67 25.17 3.78
N SER A 372 -44.30 26.23 4.30
CA SER A 372 -43.70 27.56 4.39
C SER A 372 -42.46 27.56 5.28
N ALA A 373 -42.46 26.79 6.38
CA ALA A 373 -41.28 26.63 7.23
C ALA A 373 -40.15 25.86 6.52
N LEU A 374 -40.46 24.80 5.76
CA LEU A 374 -39.48 24.10 4.93
C LEU A 374 -38.89 25.04 3.87
N LYS A 375 -39.74 25.79 3.18
CA LYS A 375 -39.33 26.81 2.21
C LYS A 375 -38.37 27.80 2.86
N ALA A 376 -38.71 28.37 4.02
CA ALA A 376 -37.87 29.34 4.70
C ALA A 376 -36.47 28.79 5.07
N THR A 377 -36.38 27.52 5.49
CA THR A 377 -35.09 26.89 5.82
C THR A 377 -34.23 26.67 4.57
N ILE A 378 -34.82 26.20 3.47
CA ILE A 378 -34.10 26.04 2.20
C ILE A 378 -33.70 27.41 1.63
N ASP A 379 -34.59 28.39 1.71
CA ASP A 379 -34.38 29.76 1.24
C ASP A 379 -33.21 30.42 1.98
N ALA A 380 -33.14 30.28 3.31
CA ALA A 380 -32.02 30.77 4.11
C ALA A 380 -30.69 30.11 3.72
N PHE A 381 -30.70 28.81 3.35
CA PHE A 381 -29.49 28.12 2.87
C PHE A 381 -29.06 28.64 1.49
N LEU A 382 -29.97 28.76 0.54
CA LEU A 382 -29.66 29.26 -0.81
C LEU A 382 -29.26 30.74 -0.79
N THR A 383 -29.85 31.55 0.10
CA THR A 383 -29.44 32.95 0.33
C THR A 383 -27.97 33.01 0.75
N ARG A 384 -27.54 32.17 1.70
CA ARG A 384 -26.11 32.11 2.08
C ARG A 384 -25.19 31.72 0.93
N MET A 385 -25.66 30.89 -0.01
CA MET A 385 -24.90 30.56 -1.21
C MET A 385 -24.79 31.76 -2.17
N VAL A 386 -25.80 32.63 -2.23
CA VAL A 386 -25.74 33.90 -2.96
C VAL A 386 -24.77 34.86 -2.26
N ASP A 387 -24.89 35.01 -0.94
CA ASP A 387 -24.00 35.87 -0.14
C ASP A 387 -22.53 35.44 -0.24
N SER A 388 -22.27 34.14 -0.35
CA SER A 388 -20.93 33.59 -0.54
C SER A 388 -20.47 33.59 -2.01
N GLU A 389 -21.23 34.21 -2.92
CA GLU A 389 -20.98 34.31 -4.36
C GLU A 389 -20.95 32.95 -5.09
N ALA A 390 -21.48 31.88 -4.49
CA ALA A 390 -21.59 30.58 -5.14
C ALA A 390 -22.73 30.56 -6.16
N LEU A 391 -23.81 31.30 -5.90
CA LEU A 391 -24.94 31.50 -6.81
C LEU A 391 -25.08 32.97 -7.17
N VAL A 392 -25.47 33.24 -8.42
CA VAL A 392 -25.91 34.57 -8.85
C VAL A 392 -27.36 34.81 -8.38
N SER A 393 -28.21 33.81 -8.52
CA SER A 393 -29.59 33.83 -8.04
C SER A 393 -30.18 32.41 -7.99
N TYR A 394 -31.36 32.28 -7.37
CA TYR A 394 -32.15 31.06 -7.37
C TYR A 394 -33.65 31.37 -7.36
N GLU A 395 -34.44 30.40 -7.80
CA GLU A 395 -35.90 30.35 -7.64
C GLU A 395 -36.25 29.11 -6.83
N LEU A 396 -37.19 29.24 -5.90
CA LEU A 396 -37.59 28.16 -4.99
C LEU A 396 -39.10 28.17 -4.79
N GLU A 397 -39.73 27.02 -5.06
CA GLU A 397 -41.12 26.74 -4.79
C GLU A 397 -41.24 25.46 -3.97
N VAL A 398 -42.08 25.49 -2.92
CA VAL A 398 -42.43 24.32 -2.12
C VAL A 398 -43.94 24.19 -2.13
N SER A 399 -44.46 23.15 -2.77
CA SER A 399 -45.89 22.96 -2.94
C SER A 399 -46.30 21.49 -2.86
N ALA A 400 -47.58 21.26 -2.58
CA ALA A 400 -48.20 19.94 -2.60
C ALA A 400 -49.65 20.10 -3.08
N THR A 401 -50.03 19.31 -4.07
CA THR A 401 -51.43 19.18 -4.52
C THR A 401 -52.21 18.30 -3.55
N ARG A 402 -53.55 18.30 -3.62
CA ARG A 402 -54.37 17.44 -2.74
C ARG A 402 -54.04 15.95 -2.89
N ALA A 403 -53.75 15.49 -4.10
CA ALA A 403 -53.33 14.12 -4.35
C ALA A 403 -51.96 13.82 -3.71
N GLN A 404 -51.00 14.74 -3.83
CA GLN A 404 -49.68 14.61 -3.18
C GLN A 404 -49.77 14.65 -1.65
N GLU A 405 -50.64 15.50 -1.08
CA GLU A 405 -50.88 15.51 0.36
C GLU A 405 -51.42 14.16 0.86
N ILE A 406 -52.35 13.54 0.12
CA ILE A 406 -52.88 12.20 0.43
C ILE A 406 -51.77 11.14 0.33
N ALA A 407 -50.87 11.27 -0.65
CA ALA A 407 -49.71 10.39 -0.81
C ALA A 407 -48.57 10.67 0.20
N GLY A 408 -48.66 11.73 1.00
CA GLY A 408 -47.60 12.15 1.93
C GLY A 408 -46.42 12.84 1.26
N GLU A 409 -46.58 13.33 0.03
CA GLU A 409 -45.53 13.96 -0.77
C GLU A 409 -45.54 15.49 -0.65
N CYS A 410 -44.35 16.08 -0.60
CA CYS A 410 -44.12 17.51 -0.71
C CYS A 410 -43.06 17.75 -1.77
N ILE A 411 -43.36 18.58 -2.78
CA ILE A 411 -42.47 18.83 -3.90
C ILE A 411 -41.70 20.12 -3.65
N VAL A 412 -40.39 20.05 -3.88
CA VAL A 412 -39.49 21.20 -3.85
C VAL A 412 -38.98 21.40 -5.27
N ASN A 413 -39.45 22.44 -5.94
CA ASN A 413 -38.96 22.84 -7.25
C ASN A 413 -37.98 24.00 -7.06
N MET A 414 -36.80 23.89 -7.66
CA MET A 414 -35.83 24.97 -7.63
C MET A 414 -35.06 25.10 -8.93
N THR A 415 -34.71 26.33 -9.26
CA THR A 415 -33.80 26.68 -10.35
C THR A 415 -32.63 27.45 -9.74
N ILE A 416 -31.42 26.92 -9.86
CA ILE A 416 -30.20 27.59 -9.37
C ILE A 416 -29.37 28.12 -10.53
N ARG A 417 -28.73 29.28 -10.34
CA ARG A 417 -27.84 29.90 -11.33
C ARG A 417 -26.44 30.05 -10.74
N PRO A 418 -25.53 29.09 -10.97
CA PRO A 418 -24.17 29.13 -10.42
C PRO A 418 -23.35 30.30 -10.97
N THR A 419 -22.41 30.80 -10.16
CA THR A 419 -21.41 31.78 -10.62
C THR A 419 -20.33 31.08 -11.43
N PHE A 420 -20.04 31.57 -12.64
CA PHE A 420 -18.97 31.04 -13.48
C PHE A 420 -17.63 31.70 -13.19
N SER A 421 -16.55 30.94 -13.35
CA SER A 421 -15.19 31.47 -13.22
C SER A 421 -14.71 32.10 -14.53
N ILE A 422 -13.91 33.17 -14.41
CA ILE A 422 -13.23 33.78 -15.56
C ILE A 422 -12.10 32.85 -16.01
N ASP A 423 -12.16 32.42 -17.27
CA ASP A 423 -11.17 31.50 -17.85
C ASP A 423 -10.04 32.23 -18.59
N PHE A 424 -10.35 33.33 -19.29
CA PHE A 424 -9.38 34.14 -20.02
C PHE A 424 -9.80 35.62 -20.04
N ILE A 425 -8.82 36.49 -20.27
CA ILE A 425 -9.02 37.94 -20.35
C ILE A 425 -8.44 38.39 -21.69
N VAL A 426 -9.26 39.07 -22.50
CA VAL A 426 -8.81 39.71 -23.75
C VAL A 426 -8.63 41.20 -23.48
N VAL A 427 -7.43 41.71 -23.69
CA VAL A 427 -7.10 43.13 -23.54
C VAL A 427 -6.74 43.69 -24.91
N THR A 428 -7.54 44.64 -25.40
CA THR A 428 -7.27 45.38 -26.63
C THR A 428 -6.77 46.77 -26.26
N MET A 429 -5.55 47.12 -26.65
CA MET A 429 -4.96 48.44 -26.44
C MET A 429 -4.83 49.16 -27.78
N TYR A 430 -5.28 50.42 -27.83
CA TYR A 430 -5.08 51.31 -28.96
C TYR A 430 -4.02 52.34 -28.60
N LEU A 431 -3.02 52.50 -29.46
CA LEU A 431 -2.07 53.61 -29.37
C LEU A 431 -2.70 54.82 -30.07
N GLY A 432 -2.87 55.92 -29.32
CA GLY A 432 -3.38 57.19 -29.83
C GLY A 432 -2.37 57.95 -30.68
#